data_AF-A0A7C9EIN4-F1
#
_entry.id   AF-A0A7C9EIN4-F1
#
_cell.length_a   1.000
_cell.length_b   1.000
_cell.length_c   1.000
_cell.angle_alpha   90.00
_cell.angle_beta   90.00
_cell.angle_gamma   90.00
#
_symmetry.space_group_name_H-M   'P 1'
#
loop_
_entity.id
_entity.type
_entity.pdbx_description
1 polymer ?
#
loop_
_entity_poly.entity_id
_entity_poly.type
_entity_poly.pdbx_seq_one_letter_code
_entity_poly.pdbx_strand_id
1 'polypeptide(L)'
;GINTAIYSPSGASSGVGFSIPVDTVNGIVDQLVKYGKVTRPILGIKFAPDQSVEQLGVSGVLVLDAPPDGPAGKAGLKPTKRDAYGRLILGDIITSVNGKKVTNGSDLYRILDNCKVGEKVIVEV
;
A
#
# COMPACT_ATOMS: atom_id res chain seq x y z
N GLY A 1 -24.32 -0.34 0.77
CA GLY A 1 -23.06 -0.38 1.52
C GLY A 1 -23.26 -1.13 2.82
N ILE A 2 -22.19 -1.38 3.57
CA ILE A 2 -22.25 -1.96 4.92
C ILE A 2 -21.68 -0.93 5.90
N ASN A 3 -22.44 -0.60 6.94
CA ASN A 3 -21.99 0.31 7.99
C ASN A 3 -20.93 -0.42 8.83
N THR A 4 -19.70 0.11 8.88
CA THR A 4 -18.55 -0.62 9.41
C THR A 4 -17.81 0.10 10.52
N ALA A 5 -17.87 1.43 10.59
CA ALA A 5 -17.21 2.16 11.66
C ALA A 5 -17.93 3.48 11.99
N ILE A 6 -17.80 3.92 13.23
CA ILE A 6 -18.10 5.29 13.66
C ILE A 6 -16.80 5.92 14.16
N TYR A 7 -16.63 7.22 13.97
CA TYR A 7 -15.55 7.96 14.61
C TYR A 7 -16.13 8.78 15.76
N SER A 8 -15.77 8.44 17.00
CA SER A 8 -16.27 9.09 18.21
C SER A 8 -15.25 9.01 19.35
N PRO A 9 -14.99 10.11 20.06
CA PRO A 9 -14.18 10.10 21.29
C PRO A 9 -14.81 9.29 22.44
N SER A 10 -16.13 9.05 22.41
CA SER A 10 -16.89 8.45 23.51
C SER A 10 -17.42 7.05 23.21
N GLY A 11 -17.27 6.55 21.98
CA GLY A 11 -17.85 5.27 21.53
C GLY A 11 -19.35 5.32 21.20
N ALA A 12 -20.04 6.44 21.46
CA ALA A 12 -21.39 6.70 20.97
C ALA A 12 -21.36 7.52 19.67
N SER A 13 -22.30 7.31 18.75
CA SER A 13 -22.31 7.98 17.43
C SER A 13 -22.19 9.50 17.54
N SER A 14 -21.09 10.08 17.03
CA SER A 14 -20.86 11.54 16.95
C SER A 14 -21.35 12.14 15.62
N GLY A 15 -22.18 11.41 14.86
CA GLY A 15 -22.75 11.87 13.59
C GLY A 15 -21.89 11.58 12.34
N VAL A 16 -20.70 10.99 12.48
CA VAL A 16 -19.85 10.55 11.36
C VAL A 16 -19.79 9.02 11.34
N GLY A 17 -20.50 8.43 10.38
CA GLY A 17 -20.48 7.00 10.09
C GLY A 17 -19.73 6.70 8.80
N PHE A 18 -18.89 5.67 8.81
CA PHE A 18 -18.20 5.16 7.64
C PHE A 18 -18.88 3.88 7.16
N SER A 19 -19.10 3.81 5.85
CA SER A 19 -19.64 2.62 5.20
C SER A 19 -18.71 2.15 4.09
N ILE A 20 -18.59 0.83 3.96
CA ILE A 20 -17.98 0.22 2.77
C ILE A 20 -19.04 0.25 1.66
N PRO A 21 -18.76 0.84 0.48
CA PRO A 21 -19.74 0.93 -0.62
C PRO A 21 -20.13 -0.46 -1.14
N VAL A 22 -21.34 -0.57 -1.69
CA VAL A 22 -21.90 -1.87 -2.12
C VAL A 22 -21.09 -2.51 -3.24
N ASP A 23 -20.49 -1.72 -4.12
CA ASP A 23 -19.68 -2.23 -5.24
C ASP A 23 -18.44 -2.98 -4.75
N THR A 24 -17.76 -2.47 -3.72
CA THR A 24 -16.63 -3.15 -3.07
C THR A 24 -17.08 -4.45 -2.41
N VAL A 25 -18.25 -4.44 -1.76
CA VAL A 25 -18.81 -5.64 -1.12
C VAL A 25 -19.12 -6.71 -2.15
N ASN A 26 -19.79 -6.37 -3.25
CA ASN A 26 -20.16 -7.32 -4.30
C ASN A 26 -18.91 -7.98 -4.90
N GLY A 27 -17.87 -7.20 -5.22
CA GLY A 27 -16.62 -7.75 -5.76
C GLY A 27 -15.92 -8.71 -4.80
N ILE A 28 -15.94 -8.43 -3.50
CA ILE A 28 -15.35 -9.30 -2.47
C ILE A 28 -16.19 -10.57 -2.28
N VAL A 29 -17.52 -10.44 -2.18
CA VAL A 29 -18.43 -11.58 -1.98
C VAL A 29 -18.33 -12.56 -3.14
N ASP A 30 -18.31 -12.08 -4.39
CA ASP A 30 -18.15 -12.94 -5.56
C ASP A 30 -16.86 -13.77 -5.51
N GLN A 31 -15.75 -13.19 -5.05
CA GLN A 31 -14.49 -13.91 -4.89
C GLN A 31 -14.53 -14.92 -3.74
N LEU A 32 -15.16 -14.57 -2.62
CA LEU A 32 -15.32 -15.48 -1.48
C LEU A 32 -16.20 -16.67 -1.82
N VAL A 33 -17.31 -16.47 -2.52
CA VAL A 33 -18.21 -17.55 -2.95
C VAL A 33 -17.52 -18.48 -3.96
N LYS A 34 -16.77 -17.93 -4.91
CA LYS A 34 -16.12 -18.72 -5.98
C LYS A 34 -14.85 -19.45 -5.52
N TYR A 35 -14.03 -18.81 -4.69
CA TYR A 35 -12.67 -19.30 -4.39
C TYR A 35 -12.40 -19.52 -2.89
N GLY A 36 -13.35 -19.18 -2.01
CA GLY A 36 -13.17 -19.24 -0.55
C GLY A 36 -12.20 -18.20 0.01
N LYS A 37 -11.60 -17.35 -0.83
CA LYS A 37 -10.62 -16.33 -0.44
C LYS A 37 -10.55 -15.19 -1.45
N VAL A 38 -10.18 -14.01 -0.96
CA VAL A 38 -9.87 -12.83 -1.80
C VAL A 38 -8.38 -12.87 -2.12
N THR A 39 -8.03 -12.81 -3.41
CA THR A 39 -6.62 -12.76 -3.83
C THR A 39 -6.26 -11.31 -4.14
N ARG A 40 -5.30 -10.76 -3.41
CA ARG A 40 -4.79 -9.39 -3.63
C ARG A 40 -3.38 -9.43 -4.21
N PRO A 41 -3.08 -8.64 -5.26
CA PRO A 41 -1.72 -8.53 -5.75
C PRO A 41 -0.84 -7.87 -4.69
N ILE A 42 0.40 -8.33 -4.58
CA ILE A 42 1.40 -7.71 -3.73
C ILE A 42 2.59 -7.28 -4.59
N LEU A 43 3.13 -6.10 -4.32
CA LEU A 43 4.40 -5.67 -4.90
C LEU A 43 5.59 -6.39 -4.21
N GLY A 44 5.38 -6.85 -2.98
CA GLY A 44 6.40 -7.54 -2.17
C GLY A 44 7.41 -6.58 -1.57
N ILE A 45 6.95 -5.47 -0.99
CA ILE A 45 7.78 -4.52 -0.26
C ILE A 45 7.21 -4.27 1.13
N LYS A 46 8.06 -3.86 2.07
CA LYS A 46 7.64 -3.10 3.26
C LYS A 46 8.09 -1.67 3.08
N PHE A 47 7.28 -0.73 3.53
CA PHE A 47 7.55 0.68 3.37
C PHE A 47 7.37 1.45 4.67
N ALA A 48 7.98 2.63 4.73
CA ALA A 48 7.94 3.49 5.90
C ALA A 48 6.55 4.11 6.08
N PRO A 49 6.10 4.33 7.34
CA PRO A 49 4.87 5.06 7.57
C PRO A 49 4.97 6.49 7.01
N ASP A 50 3.88 7.01 6.48
CA ASP A 50 3.83 8.29 5.76
C ASP A 50 4.47 9.44 6.55
N GLN A 51 4.21 9.51 7.87
CA GLN A 51 4.78 10.52 8.77
C GLN A 51 6.32 10.51 8.80
N SER A 52 6.95 9.35 8.68
CA SER A 52 8.42 9.25 8.63
C SER A 52 8.99 9.75 7.30
N VAL A 53 8.25 9.60 6.20
CA VAL A 53 8.65 10.10 4.88
C VAL A 53 8.48 11.62 4.80
N GLU A 54 7.40 12.15 5.37
CA GLU A 54 7.15 13.59 5.47
C GLU A 54 8.26 14.31 6.25
N GLN A 55 8.77 13.71 7.34
CA GLN A 55 9.90 14.24 8.11
C GLN A 55 11.20 14.33 7.30
N LEU A 56 11.35 13.50 6.26
CA LEU A 56 12.47 13.55 5.33
C LEU A 56 12.28 14.60 4.22
N GLY A 57 11.10 15.22 4.14
CA GLY A 57 10.77 16.22 3.11
C GLY A 57 10.57 15.63 1.72
N VAL A 58 10.35 14.32 1.61
CA VAL A 58 10.13 13.63 0.32
C VAL A 58 8.67 13.24 0.19
N SER A 59 8.13 13.27 -1.03
CA SER A 59 6.80 12.74 -1.34
C SER A 59 6.93 11.39 -2.03
N GLY A 60 6.23 10.38 -1.51
CA GLY A 60 6.28 9.02 -2.06
C GLY A 60 6.32 7.96 -0.96
N VAL A 61 6.62 6.74 -1.37
CA VAL A 61 6.66 5.58 -0.48
C VAL A 61 8.09 5.06 -0.38
N LEU A 62 8.73 5.30 0.76
CA LEU A 62 10.09 4.82 1.03
C LEU A 62 10.12 3.31 1.23
N VAL A 63 10.91 2.60 0.43
CA VAL A 63 11.08 1.15 0.54
C VAL A 63 12.01 0.83 1.71
N LEU A 64 11.49 0.14 2.72
CA LEU A 64 12.25 -0.33 3.87
C LEU A 64 12.80 -1.74 3.67
N ASP A 65 12.04 -2.60 3.00
CA ASP A 65 12.40 -3.99 2.78
C ASP A 65 11.84 -4.45 1.44
N ALA A 66 12.62 -5.24 0.71
CA ALA A 66 12.25 -5.82 -0.57
C ALA A 66 12.88 -7.22 -0.64
N PRO A 67 12.13 -8.27 -0.23
CA PRO A 67 12.64 -9.63 -0.24
C PRO A 67 13.18 -10.02 -1.63
N PRO A 68 14.40 -10.57 -1.74
CA PRO A 68 15.02 -10.90 -3.03
C PRO A 68 14.22 -11.89 -3.88
N ASP A 69 13.42 -12.74 -3.25
CA ASP A 69 12.52 -13.72 -3.86
C ASP A 69 11.16 -13.13 -4.26
N GLY A 70 10.82 -11.95 -3.74
CA GLY A 70 9.60 -11.20 -4.04
C GLY A 70 9.64 -10.46 -5.38
N PRO A 71 8.49 -9.98 -5.89
CA PRO A 71 8.41 -9.28 -7.17
C PRO A 71 9.29 -8.02 -7.24
N ALA A 72 9.23 -7.16 -6.21
CA ALA A 72 10.05 -5.96 -6.12
C ALA A 72 11.55 -6.24 -6.02
N GLY A 73 11.96 -7.22 -5.21
CA GLY A 73 13.37 -7.60 -5.09
C GLY A 73 13.92 -8.16 -6.40
N LYS A 74 13.16 -9.00 -7.11
CA LYS A 74 13.50 -9.51 -8.45
C LYS A 74 13.56 -8.41 -9.51
N ALA A 75 12.78 -7.34 -9.35
CA ALA A 75 12.81 -6.16 -10.21
C ALA A 75 13.98 -5.21 -9.88
N GLY A 76 14.72 -5.45 -8.79
CA GLY A 76 15.90 -4.68 -8.41
C GLY A 76 15.64 -3.48 -7.51
N LEU A 77 14.45 -3.38 -6.88
CA LEU A 77 14.18 -2.31 -5.91
C LEU A 77 15.14 -2.42 -4.72
N LYS A 78 15.74 -1.29 -4.35
CA LYS A 78 16.72 -1.19 -3.27
C LYS A 78 16.03 -0.85 -1.96
N PRO A 79 16.10 -1.72 -0.94
CA PRO A 79 15.58 -1.39 0.38
C PRO A 79 16.51 -0.43 1.11
N THR A 80 15.95 0.30 2.07
CA THR A 80 16.70 1.11 3.03
C THR A 80 17.59 0.22 3.89
N LYS A 81 18.87 0.60 4.05
CA LYS A 81 19.87 -0.16 4.81
C LYS A 81 20.45 0.68 5.94
N ARG A 82 21.13 0.02 6.88
CA ARG A 82 21.98 0.68 7.87
C ARG A 82 23.44 0.41 7.55
N ASP A 83 24.27 1.44 7.60
CA ASP A 83 25.72 1.29 7.46
C ASP A 83 26.35 0.69 8.73
N ALA A 84 27.65 0.39 8.68
CA ALA A 84 28.41 -0.12 9.83
C ALA A 84 28.46 0.85 11.03
N TYR A 85 28.11 2.12 10.82
CA TYR A 85 28.07 3.19 11.83
C TYR A 85 26.64 3.47 12.32
N GLY A 86 25.65 2.67 11.91
CA GLY A 86 24.25 2.81 12.30
C GLY A 86 23.48 3.91 11.56
N ARG A 87 24.07 4.58 10.56
CA ARG A 87 23.41 5.58 9.73
C ARG A 87 22.45 4.91 8.74
N LEU A 88 21.28 5.52 8.56
CA LEU A 88 20.30 5.09 7.57
C LEU A 88 20.77 5.52 6.17
N ILE A 89 20.91 4.54 5.28
CA ILE A 89 21.07 4.73 3.84
C ILE A 89 19.68 4.50 3.24
N LEU A 90 19.02 5.59 2.86
CA LEU A 90 17.70 5.54 2.23
C LEU A 90 17.75 4.69 0.96
N GLY A 91 16.76 3.82 0.83
CA GLY A 91 16.54 3.03 -0.38
C GLY A 91 15.76 3.83 -1.42
N ASP A 92 15.14 3.08 -2.33
CA ASP A 92 14.29 3.63 -3.37
C ASP A 92 13.01 4.23 -2.79
N ILE A 93 12.50 5.30 -3.40
CA ILE A 93 11.25 5.98 -2.99
C ILE A 93 10.27 5.94 -4.16
N ILE A 94 9.21 5.17 -4.01
CA ILE A 94 8.21 5.03 -5.07
C ILE A 94 7.42 6.33 -5.20
N THR A 95 7.47 6.95 -6.38
CA THR A 95 6.78 8.21 -6.69
C THR A 95 5.65 8.03 -7.69
N SER A 96 5.63 6.94 -8.45
CA SER A 96 4.51 6.60 -9.33
C SER A 96 4.40 5.11 -9.62
N VAL A 97 3.19 4.66 -9.96
CA VAL A 97 2.89 3.31 -10.43
C VAL A 97 1.97 3.39 -11.65
N ASN A 98 2.38 2.84 -12.79
CA ASN A 98 1.68 2.93 -14.08
C ASN A 98 1.35 4.39 -14.47
N GLY A 99 2.26 5.32 -14.21
CA GLY A 99 2.08 6.76 -14.46
C GLY A 99 1.10 7.46 -13.50
N LYS A 100 0.52 6.74 -12.52
CA LYS A 100 -0.29 7.32 -11.45
C LYS A 100 0.63 7.74 -10.31
N LYS A 101 0.59 9.02 -9.95
CA LYS A 101 1.39 9.58 -8.86
C LYS A 101 1.06 8.89 -7.53
N VAL A 102 2.11 8.58 -6.77
CA VAL A 102 2.07 8.03 -5.42
C VAL A 102 2.72 9.04 -4.48
N THR A 103 1.97 9.58 -3.53
CA THR A 103 2.50 10.50 -2.52
C THR A 103 2.57 9.87 -1.13
N ASN A 104 1.77 8.83 -0.88
CA ASN A 104 1.67 8.14 0.40
C ASN A 104 1.30 6.66 0.20
N GLY A 105 1.34 5.88 1.28
CA GLY A 105 1.00 4.45 1.25
C GLY A 105 -0.44 4.16 0.83
N SER A 106 -1.38 5.06 1.12
CA SER A 106 -2.79 4.90 0.74
C SER A 106 -2.99 4.96 -0.78
N ASP A 107 -2.27 5.86 -1.47
CA ASP A 107 -2.27 5.92 -2.93
C ASP A 107 -1.66 4.67 -3.55
N LEU A 108 -0.56 4.17 -2.98
CA LEU A 108 0.05 2.92 -3.44
C LEU A 108 -0.96 1.75 -3.34
N TYR A 109 -1.62 1.59 -2.19
CA TYR A 109 -2.65 0.56 -2.02
C TYR A 109 -3.79 0.73 -3.01
N ARG A 110 -4.32 1.94 -3.18
CA ARG A 110 -5.42 2.22 -4.10
C ARG A 110 -5.07 1.89 -5.56
N ILE A 111 -3.82 2.14 -5.97
CA ILE A 111 -3.37 1.79 -7.32
C ILE A 111 -3.24 0.27 -7.46
N LEU A 112 -2.62 -0.40 -6.49
CA LEU A 112 -2.43 -1.86 -6.50
C LEU A 112 -3.75 -2.65 -6.40
N ASP A 113 -4.75 -2.14 -5.67
CA ASP A 113 -6.08 -2.76 -5.57
C ASP A 113 -6.81 -2.84 -6.91
N ASN A 114 -6.44 -1.98 -7.88
CA ASN A 114 -6.98 -2.02 -9.24
C ASN A 114 -6.16 -2.92 -10.19
N CYS A 115 -5.03 -3.45 -9.75
CA CYS A 115 -4.20 -4.35 -10.54
C CYS A 115 -4.63 -5.81 -10.34
N LYS A 116 -4.29 -6.65 -11.31
CA LYS A 116 -4.48 -8.10 -11.21
C LYS A 116 -3.17 -8.81 -10.85
N VAL A 117 -3.29 -9.97 -10.22
CA VAL A 117 -2.14 -10.85 -10.00
C VAL A 117 -1.52 -11.24 -11.35
N GLY A 118 -0.20 -11.10 -11.47
CA GLY A 118 0.54 -11.37 -12.71
C GLY A 118 0.60 -10.19 -13.69
N GLU A 119 -0.11 -9.09 -13.42
CA GLU A 119 0.00 -7.87 -14.19
C GLU A 119 1.39 -7.23 -14.00
N LYS A 120 2.03 -6.84 -15.10
CA LYS A 120 3.28 -6.08 -15.04
C LYS A 120 2.95 -4.62 -14.82
N VAL A 121 3.48 -4.07 -13.74
CA VAL A 121 3.35 -2.64 -13.42
C VAL A 121 4.70 -1.96 -13.55
N ILE A 122 4.69 -0.73 -14.07
CA ILE A 122 5.87 0.14 -14.13
C ILE A 122 5.88 0.98 -12.86
N VAL A 123 6.99 0.95 -12.13
CA VAL A 123 7.17 1.70 -10.90
C VAL A 123 8.28 2.72 -11.11
N GLU A 124 8.02 3.98 -10.79
CA GLU A 124 9.04 5.04 -10.78
C GLU A 124 9.56 5.22 -9.35
N VAL A 125 10.87 5.23 -9.20
CA VAL A 125 11.62 5.31 -7.94
C VAL A 125 12.67 6.41 -7.94
#